data_AF-A0A969WPD6-F1
#
_entry.id   AF-A0A969WPD6-F1
#
_cell.length_a   1.000
_cell.length_b   1.000
_cell.length_c   1.000
_cell.angle_alpha   90.00
_cell.angle_beta   90.00
_cell.angle_gamma   90.00
#
_symmetry.space_group_name_H-M   'P 1'
#
loop_
_entity.id
_entity.type
_entity.pdbx_description
1 polymer ?
#
loop_
_entity_poly.entity_id
_entity_poly.type
_entity_poly.pdbx_seq_one_letter_code
_entity_poly.pdbx_strand_id
1 'polypeptide(L)'
;MEQKINIKLTELFNALNEKIIAYNSIYSKITGSITAGVLLSQILYWYKKMNNKEFYKTDANFCEELGMGLYELKGAKKKLVELEIITITRKGVPAKSYYEVNINRIITLITSYGKNPQLVMGKTHNKSEEKPTTITENTTENNTKITYKEKENIKEKEKPIRYNLKDKELADYIFTETKKRYPFTKDKTEKQMEKEYEEMNRLHRLDGFEYDVIKAVAVFSQEDNFWQQNIRSVSKFRIKFEELLIKAQAEIKRREKYKIIEI
;
A
#
# COMPACT_ATOMS: atom_id res chain seq x y z
N MET A 1 12.95 12.19 46.48
CA MET A 1 13.04 11.26 45.34
C MET A 1 12.31 11.83 44.13
N GLU A 2 11.09 12.35 44.31
CA GLU A 2 10.29 13.03 43.26
C GLU A 2 10.98 14.22 42.58
N GLN A 3 11.66 15.10 43.32
CA GLN A 3 12.39 16.22 42.69
C GLN A 3 13.51 15.75 41.73
N LYS A 4 14.22 14.66 42.06
CA LYS A 4 15.24 14.07 41.18
C LYS A 4 14.62 13.40 39.95
N ILE A 5 13.42 12.85 40.06
CA ILE A 5 12.66 12.28 38.95
C ILE A 5 12.19 13.40 38.01
N ASN A 6 11.68 14.51 38.54
CA ASN A 6 11.24 15.66 37.75
C ASN A 6 12.39 16.31 36.97
N ILE A 7 13.57 16.46 37.57
CA ILE A 7 14.76 17.00 36.87
C ILE A 7 15.15 16.10 35.68
N LYS A 8 15.19 14.77 35.87
CA LYS A 8 15.50 13.82 34.78
C LYS A 8 14.45 13.83 33.66
N LEU A 9 13.17 13.98 34.01
CA LEU A 9 12.09 14.09 33.02
C LEU A 9 12.19 15.39 32.21
N THR A 10 12.55 16.50 32.85
CA THR A 10 12.81 17.77 32.16
C THR A 10 14.02 17.69 31.23
N GLU A 11 15.11 17.06 31.66
CA GLU A 11 16.28 16.81 30.81
C GLU A 11 15.93 15.95 29.59
N LEU A 12 15.16 14.87 29.79
CA LEU A 12 14.67 14.03 28.68
C LEU A 12 13.79 14.83 27.72
N PHE A 13 12.85 15.62 28.22
CA PHE A 13 11.97 16.45 27.41
C PHE A 13 12.77 17.47 26.58
N ASN A 14 13.77 18.11 27.18
CA ASN A 14 14.64 19.05 26.47
C ASN A 14 15.45 18.33 25.37
N ALA A 15 16.02 17.17 25.67
CA ALA A 15 16.77 16.36 24.69
C ALA A 15 15.89 15.93 23.49
N LEU A 16 14.61 15.62 23.72
CA LEU A 16 13.66 15.32 22.64
C LEU A 16 13.42 16.53 21.72
N ASN A 17 13.46 17.75 22.26
CA ASN A 17 13.25 18.98 21.51
C ASN A 17 14.50 19.51 20.79
N GLU A 18 15.69 18.91 20.99
CA GLU A 18 16.91 19.32 20.27
C GLU A 18 16.92 18.86 18.80
N LYS A 19 16.23 17.76 18.48
CA LYS A 19 16.22 17.15 17.14
C LYS A 19 14.93 17.48 16.38
N ILE A 20 14.72 18.76 16.11
CA ILE A 20 13.56 19.22 15.33
C ILE A 20 13.77 18.96 13.84
N ILE A 21 12.75 18.39 13.20
CA ILE A 21 12.70 18.27 11.74
C ILE A 21 12.19 19.58 11.16
N ALA A 22 13.01 20.25 10.36
CA ALA A 22 12.58 21.43 9.62
C ALA A 22 11.63 21.01 8.48
N TYR A 23 10.33 21.28 8.63
CA TYR A 23 9.29 20.96 7.65
C TYR A 23 8.70 22.22 7.04
N ASN A 24 8.71 22.32 5.71
CA ASN A 24 8.01 23.38 4.97
C ASN A 24 6.73 22.85 4.34
N SER A 25 5.60 23.48 4.66
CA SER A 25 4.28 23.08 4.19
C SER A 25 4.15 23.08 2.66
N ILE A 26 4.92 23.91 1.94
CA ILE A 26 4.90 23.94 0.47
C ILE A 26 5.21 22.57 -0.12
N TYR A 27 6.09 21.79 0.52
CA TYR A 27 6.48 20.46 0.05
C TYR A 27 5.33 19.47 0.10
N SER A 28 4.45 19.54 1.10
CA SER A 28 3.24 18.70 1.11
C SER A 28 2.22 19.14 0.07
N LYS A 29 2.18 20.43 -0.28
CA LYS A 29 1.30 20.98 -1.31
C LYS A 29 1.74 20.55 -2.72
N ILE A 30 3.02 20.74 -3.06
CA ILE A 30 3.55 20.35 -4.37
C ILE A 30 3.64 18.83 -4.58
N THR A 31 3.64 18.05 -3.49
CA THR A 31 3.58 16.58 -3.56
C THR A 31 2.16 16.03 -3.39
N GLY A 32 1.20 16.85 -2.96
CA GLY A 32 -0.15 16.43 -2.60
C GLY A 32 -0.17 15.36 -1.50
N SER A 33 0.82 15.32 -0.60
CA SER A 33 0.92 14.33 0.48
C SER A 33 1.80 14.85 1.62
N ILE A 34 1.29 14.77 2.85
CA ILE A 34 2.04 15.19 4.04
C ILE A 34 3.30 14.32 4.20
N THR A 35 3.16 12.99 4.12
CA THR A 35 4.27 12.06 4.27
C THR A 35 5.34 12.25 3.20
N ALA A 36 4.95 12.50 1.94
CA ALA A 36 5.89 12.84 0.88
C ALA A 36 6.58 14.20 1.10
N GLY A 37 5.84 15.21 1.58
CA GLY A 37 6.40 16.52 1.89
C GLY A 37 7.40 16.51 3.05
N VAL A 38 7.12 15.73 4.11
CA VAL A 38 8.04 15.53 5.24
C VAL A 38 9.30 14.81 4.76
N LEU A 39 9.15 13.71 4.01
CA LEU A 39 10.31 13.00 3.44
C LEU A 39 11.13 13.90 2.51
N LEU A 40 10.49 14.72 1.67
CA LEU A 40 11.19 15.67 0.80
C LEU A 40 11.99 16.69 1.61
N SER A 41 11.42 17.22 2.70
CA SER A 41 12.12 18.13 3.60
C SER A 41 13.41 17.49 4.14
N GLN A 42 13.30 16.23 4.58
CA GLN A 42 14.44 15.49 5.12
C GLN A 42 15.48 15.14 4.05
N ILE A 43 15.05 14.79 2.84
CA ILE A 43 15.95 14.56 1.71
C ILE A 43 16.72 15.84 1.37
N LEU A 44 16.06 16.99 1.35
CA LEU A 44 16.71 18.29 1.08
C LEU A 44 17.70 18.69 2.16
N TYR A 45 17.42 18.37 3.43
CA TYR A 45 18.38 18.53 4.52
C TYR A 45 19.67 17.74 4.25
N TRP A 46 19.55 16.44 3.95
CA TRP A 46 20.70 15.58 3.66
C TRP A 46 21.43 16.00 2.38
N TYR A 47 20.69 16.38 1.34
CA TYR A 47 21.25 16.91 0.09
C TYR A 47 22.12 18.15 0.35
N LYS A 48 21.61 19.12 1.13
CA LYS A 48 22.37 20.31 1.53
C LYS A 48 23.59 19.94 2.37
N LYS A 49 23.43 19.03 3.33
CA LYS A 49 24.51 18.54 4.20
C LYS A 49 25.62 17.82 3.43
N MET A 50 25.29 17.21 2.30
CA MET A 50 26.21 16.53 1.39
C MET A 50 26.68 17.44 0.25
N ASN A 51 26.66 18.76 0.44
CA ASN A 51 27.10 19.78 -0.52
C ASN A 51 26.38 19.71 -1.88
N ASN A 52 25.06 19.48 -1.84
CA ASN A 52 24.21 19.39 -3.02
C ASN A 52 24.64 18.30 -4.01
N LYS A 53 25.13 17.17 -3.48
CA LYS A 53 25.50 15.98 -4.26
C LYS A 53 24.58 14.81 -3.93
N GLU A 54 24.64 13.78 -4.76
CA GLU A 54 23.97 12.52 -4.44
C GLU A 54 24.45 11.97 -3.09
N PHE A 55 23.55 11.35 -2.35
CA PHE A 55 23.87 10.80 -1.04
C PHE A 55 23.18 9.46 -0.83
N TYR A 56 23.76 8.60 -0.01
CA TYR A 56 23.12 7.35 0.39
C TYR A 56 22.39 7.50 1.72
N LYS A 57 21.26 6.80 1.85
CA LYS A 57 20.54 6.67 3.12
C LYS A 57 19.69 5.41 3.13
N THR A 58 19.59 4.74 4.26
CA THR A 58 18.79 3.51 4.38
C THR A 58 17.34 3.82 4.75
N ASP A 59 16.44 2.90 4.42
CA ASP A 59 15.03 2.99 4.78
C ASP A 59 14.85 3.01 6.31
N ALA A 60 15.63 2.19 7.02
CA ALA A 60 15.63 2.15 8.48
C ALA A 60 16.02 3.51 9.09
N ASN A 61 17.07 4.17 8.58
CA ASN A 61 17.45 5.49 9.09
C ASN A 61 16.39 6.55 8.81
N PHE A 62 15.71 6.50 7.66
CA PHE A 62 14.59 7.43 7.42
C PHE A 62 13.41 7.15 8.34
N CYS A 63 13.06 5.88 8.57
CA CYS A 63 11.99 5.51 9.50
C CYS A 63 12.30 5.98 10.93
N GLU A 64 13.54 5.80 11.39
CA GLU A 64 14.02 6.25 12.69
C GLU A 64 13.99 7.78 12.81
N GLU A 65 14.45 8.50 11.79
CA GLU A 65 14.47 9.98 11.79
C GLU A 65 13.06 10.58 11.73
N LEU A 66 12.15 9.98 10.97
CA LEU A 66 10.84 10.56 10.69
C LEU A 66 9.71 9.97 11.55
N GLY A 67 9.99 8.92 12.32
CA GLY A 67 8.97 8.19 13.09
C GLY A 67 7.88 7.56 12.22
N MET A 68 8.16 7.28 10.95
CA MET A 68 7.17 6.78 9.98
C MET A 68 7.37 5.30 9.66
N GLY A 69 6.29 4.59 9.35
CA GLY A 69 6.34 3.17 8.98
C GLY A 69 6.99 2.93 7.61
N LEU A 70 7.54 1.73 7.40
CA LEU A 70 8.21 1.37 6.14
C LEU A 70 7.27 1.46 4.92
N TYR A 71 5.99 1.14 5.10
CA TYR A 71 4.98 1.26 4.04
C TYR A 71 4.75 2.73 3.65
N GLU A 72 4.65 3.62 4.63
CA GLU A 72 4.48 5.06 4.41
C GLU A 72 5.69 5.66 3.72
N LEU A 73 6.90 5.26 4.17
CA LEU A 73 8.15 5.67 3.55
C LEU A 73 8.23 5.22 2.08
N LYS A 74 7.87 3.97 1.78
CA LYS A 74 7.85 3.44 0.40
C LYS A 74 6.83 4.21 -0.46
N GLY A 75 5.65 4.49 0.06
CA GLY A 75 4.63 5.30 -0.62
C GLY A 75 5.12 6.73 -0.91
N ALA A 76 5.75 7.37 0.06
CA ALA A 76 6.34 8.69 -0.07
C ALA A 76 7.45 8.71 -1.14
N LYS A 77 8.39 7.76 -1.10
CA LYS A 77 9.45 7.62 -2.12
C LYS A 77 8.88 7.45 -3.51
N LYS A 78 7.91 6.54 -3.67
CA LYS A 78 7.24 6.30 -4.96
C LYS A 78 6.66 7.59 -5.52
N LYS A 79 5.97 8.38 -4.67
CA LYS A 79 5.37 9.64 -5.09
C LYS A 79 6.40 10.68 -5.51
N LEU A 80 7.51 10.81 -4.78
CA LEU A 80 8.59 11.74 -5.14
C LEU A 80 9.28 11.35 -6.46
N VAL A 81 9.41 10.05 -6.74
CA VAL A 81 9.92 9.53 -8.02
C VAL A 81 8.93 9.77 -9.16
N GLU A 82 7.63 9.50 -8.96
CA GLU A 82 6.57 9.76 -9.96
C GLU A 82 6.46 11.24 -10.33
N LEU A 83 6.75 12.14 -9.38
CA LEU A 83 6.79 13.58 -9.60
C LEU A 83 8.12 14.05 -10.21
N GLU A 84 9.07 13.14 -10.45
CA GLU A 84 10.42 13.42 -10.96
C GLU A 84 11.24 14.37 -10.06
N ILE A 85 10.89 14.43 -8.77
CA ILE A 85 11.59 15.28 -7.79
C ILE A 85 12.91 14.64 -7.36
N ILE A 86 12.94 13.32 -7.28
CA ILE A 86 14.13 12.55 -6.91
C ILE A 86 14.33 11.36 -7.84
N THR A 87 15.58 10.96 -8.00
CA THR A 87 15.97 9.67 -8.59
C THR A 87 16.60 8.81 -7.50
N ILE A 88 16.19 7.53 -7.43
CA ILE A 88 16.73 6.58 -6.46
C ILE A 88 17.44 5.46 -7.21
N THR A 89 18.74 5.30 -6.97
CA THR A 89 19.55 4.22 -7.55
C THR A 89 20.05 3.28 -6.46
N ARG A 90 20.21 1.99 -6.77
CA ARG A 90 20.79 0.99 -5.86
C ARG A 90 22.25 0.74 -6.27
N LYS A 91 23.20 0.97 -5.37
CA LYS A 91 24.64 0.79 -5.62
C LYS A 91 25.31 0.00 -4.48
N GLY A 92 26.35 -0.77 -4.83
CA GLY A 92 27.24 -1.48 -3.89
C GLY A 92 26.71 -2.80 -3.33
N VAL A 93 27.51 -3.44 -2.48
CA VAL A 93 27.20 -4.65 -1.71
C VAL A 93 27.56 -4.41 -0.23
N PRO A 94 26.62 -4.50 0.73
CA PRO A 94 25.18 -4.65 0.53
C PRO A 94 24.57 -3.44 -0.19
N ALA A 95 23.49 -3.66 -0.96
CA ALA A 95 22.91 -2.65 -1.84
C ALA A 95 22.28 -1.47 -1.06
N LYS A 96 22.83 -0.26 -1.25
CA LYS A 96 22.35 0.98 -0.62
C LYS A 96 21.55 1.84 -1.61
N SER A 97 20.53 2.54 -1.12
CA SER A 97 19.78 3.53 -1.89
C SER A 97 20.55 4.85 -1.94
N TYR A 98 20.86 5.32 -3.14
CA TYR A 98 21.41 6.63 -3.43
C TYR A 98 20.32 7.56 -3.96
N TYR A 99 20.32 8.79 -3.49
CA TYR A 99 19.32 9.81 -3.76
C TYR A 99 19.96 10.96 -4.52
N GLU A 100 19.40 11.26 -5.68
CA GLU A 100 19.69 12.45 -6.46
C GLU A 100 18.44 13.34 -6.48
N VAL A 101 18.63 14.65 -6.37
CA VAL A 101 17.53 15.63 -6.25
C VAL A 101 17.47 16.50 -7.48
N ASN A 102 16.30 16.56 -8.12
CA ASN A 102 16.04 17.45 -9.24
C ASN A 102 15.51 18.80 -8.74
N ILE A 103 16.43 19.75 -8.50
CA ILE A 103 16.09 21.09 -8.00
C ILE A 103 15.21 21.87 -8.99
N ASN A 104 15.46 21.74 -10.28
CA ASN A 104 14.66 22.41 -11.32
C ASN A 104 13.21 21.97 -11.25
N ARG A 105 12.96 20.66 -11.07
CA ARG A 105 11.60 20.13 -10.92
C ARG A 105 10.89 20.70 -9.70
N ILE A 106 11.56 20.80 -8.57
CA ILE A 106 11.00 21.40 -7.35
C ILE A 106 10.61 22.86 -7.60
N ILE A 107 11.51 23.63 -8.21
CA ILE A 107 11.24 25.05 -8.54
C ILE A 107 10.04 25.16 -9.47
N THR A 108 9.98 24.35 -10.55
CA THR A 108 8.83 24.32 -11.46
C THR A 108 7.53 24.04 -10.72
N LEU A 109 7.49 23.03 -9.85
CA LEU A 109 6.29 22.67 -9.10
C LEU A 109 5.86 23.78 -8.13
N ILE A 110 6.81 24.43 -7.45
CA ILE A 110 6.52 25.56 -6.54
C ILE A 110 5.95 26.75 -7.34
N THR A 111 6.57 27.09 -8.47
CA THR A 111 6.10 28.19 -9.33
C THR A 111 4.71 27.89 -9.90
N SER A 112 4.47 26.67 -10.37
CA SER A 112 3.16 26.25 -10.87
C SER A 112 2.08 26.30 -9.78
N TYR A 113 2.40 25.84 -8.57
CA TYR A 113 1.47 25.90 -7.44
C TYR A 113 1.13 27.35 -7.04
N GLY A 114 2.11 28.25 -7.06
CA GLY A 114 1.88 29.68 -6.81
C GLY A 114 0.98 30.35 -7.87
N LYS A 115 1.01 29.88 -9.12
CA LYS A 115 0.18 30.39 -10.22
C LYS A 115 -1.23 29.80 -10.25
N ASN A 116 -1.40 28.54 -9.86
CA ASN A 116 -2.70 27.84 -9.82
C ASN A 116 -2.71 26.80 -8.68
N PRO A 117 -3.22 27.16 -7.48
CA PRO A 117 -3.19 26.27 -6.30
C PRO A 117 -3.99 24.96 -6.45
N GLN A 118 -4.87 24.84 -7.44
CA GLN A 118 -5.84 23.74 -7.58
C GLN A 118 -5.32 22.47 -8.27
N LEU A 119 -4.09 22.42 -8.79
CA LEU A 119 -3.66 21.32 -9.67
C LEU A 119 -2.95 20.12 -9.00
N VAL A 120 -2.77 20.10 -7.67
CA VAL A 120 -1.97 19.04 -7.00
C VAL A 120 -2.72 18.30 -5.88
N MET A 121 -4.04 18.49 -5.78
CA MET A 121 -4.85 17.70 -4.86
C MET A 121 -5.15 16.33 -5.46
N GLY A 122 -4.27 15.36 -5.18
CA GLY A 122 -4.61 13.95 -5.32
C GLY A 122 -5.84 13.64 -4.49
N LYS A 123 -6.79 12.90 -5.07
CA LYS A 123 -8.08 12.53 -4.47
C LYS A 123 -7.90 12.10 -3.02
N THR A 124 -8.30 12.96 -2.09
CA THR A 124 -8.49 12.62 -0.69
C THR A 124 -9.61 11.58 -0.64
N HIS A 125 -9.41 10.46 0.05
CA HIS A 125 -10.51 9.55 0.38
C HIS A 125 -11.38 10.21 1.47
N ASN A 126 -12.18 11.19 1.07
CA ASN A 126 -13.28 11.70 1.89
C ASN A 126 -14.58 11.03 1.41
N LYS A 127 -15.17 10.24 2.30
CA LYS A 127 -16.57 9.83 2.22
C LYS A 127 -17.42 11.05 2.59
N SER A 128 -17.95 11.75 1.59
CA SER A 128 -19.15 12.59 1.69
C SER A 128 -19.52 13.10 0.30
N GLU A 129 -20.83 13.14 0.03
CA GLU A 129 -21.53 13.49 -1.21
C GLU A 129 -21.20 14.95 -1.64
N GLU A 130 -21.36 15.46 -2.86
CA GLU A 130 -22.30 15.24 -3.97
C GLU A 130 -21.62 15.56 -5.32
N LYS A 131 -22.18 15.08 -6.44
CA LYS A 131 -21.78 15.44 -7.82
C LYS A 131 -22.58 16.65 -8.32
N PRO A 132 -21.99 17.46 -9.22
CA PRO A 132 -22.75 18.03 -10.33
C PRO A 132 -22.31 17.45 -11.68
N THR A 133 -23.33 17.16 -12.46
CA THR A 133 -23.37 16.66 -13.84
C THR A 133 -23.04 17.78 -14.83
N THR A 134 -22.37 17.47 -15.95
CA THR A 134 -22.59 18.24 -17.18
C THR A 134 -22.45 17.34 -18.40
N ILE A 135 -23.47 17.45 -19.26
CA ILE A 135 -23.81 16.71 -20.47
C ILE A 135 -23.13 17.40 -21.66
N THR A 136 -22.68 16.67 -22.68
CA THR A 136 -23.07 16.94 -24.07
C THR A 136 -22.91 15.67 -24.92
N GLU A 137 -23.97 15.38 -25.66
CA GLU A 137 -24.19 14.28 -26.60
C GLU A 137 -23.40 14.45 -27.90
N ASN A 138 -23.25 13.38 -28.68
CA ASN A 138 -23.73 13.33 -30.06
C ASN A 138 -23.73 11.90 -30.63
N THR A 139 -24.82 11.64 -31.34
CA THR A 139 -25.40 10.37 -31.79
C THR A 139 -24.96 10.02 -33.23
N THR A 140 -24.81 8.74 -33.57
CA THR A 140 -25.33 8.21 -34.85
C THR A 140 -25.48 6.68 -34.79
N GLU A 141 -26.67 6.19 -35.14
CA GLU A 141 -27.04 4.78 -35.33
C GLU A 141 -26.54 4.25 -36.68
N ASN A 142 -26.29 2.93 -36.79
CA ASN A 142 -26.81 2.12 -37.90
C ASN A 142 -26.63 0.60 -37.69
N ASN A 143 -27.71 -0.12 -37.99
CA ASN A 143 -27.93 -1.58 -38.01
C ASN A 143 -26.98 -2.34 -38.94
N THR A 144 -26.57 -3.58 -38.59
CA THR A 144 -27.01 -4.85 -39.26
C THR A 144 -26.40 -6.12 -38.63
N LYS A 145 -27.10 -7.25 -38.85
CA LYS A 145 -26.91 -8.59 -38.29
C LYS A 145 -25.74 -9.40 -38.90
N ILE A 146 -25.00 -10.06 -38.01
CA ILE A 146 -24.37 -11.42 -38.02
C ILE A 146 -23.95 -12.05 -39.36
N THR A 147 -22.65 -12.37 -39.51
CA THR A 147 -22.13 -13.65 -40.07
C THR A 147 -20.65 -13.80 -39.72
N TYR A 148 -20.25 -14.94 -39.12
CA TYR A 148 -18.86 -15.28 -38.80
C TYR A 148 -18.18 -15.98 -39.99
N LYS A 149 -17.02 -15.47 -40.43
CA LYS A 149 -15.81 -16.24 -40.77
C LYS A 149 -14.61 -15.29 -40.96
N GLU A 150 -13.45 -15.77 -40.56
CA GLU A 150 -12.23 -15.05 -40.17
C GLU A 150 -11.49 -14.34 -41.33
N LYS A 151 -10.96 -13.13 -41.08
CA LYS A 151 -9.52 -12.87 -40.88
C LYS A 151 -9.22 -11.41 -40.48
N GLU A 152 -8.48 -11.30 -39.38
CA GLU A 152 -7.47 -10.30 -38.94
C GLU A 152 -7.81 -8.81 -38.67
N ASN A 153 -7.57 -8.45 -37.38
CA ASN A 153 -7.22 -7.17 -36.74
C ASN A 153 -8.15 -5.96 -36.95
N ILE A 154 -8.71 -5.32 -35.90
CA ILE A 154 -8.02 -4.66 -34.77
C ILE A 154 -8.83 -4.90 -33.47
N LYS A 155 -8.30 -5.64 -32.49
CA LYS A 155 -8.95 -5.84 -31.17
C LYS A 155 -8.26 -5.04 -30.07
N GLU A 156 -9.08 -4.43 -29.22
CA GLU A 156 -8.70 -3.76 -27.98
C GLU A 156 -7.73 -4.62 -27.15
N LYS A 157 -6.68 -3.99 -26.62
CA LYS A 157 -5.68 -4.66 -25.78
C LYS A 157 -6.32 -5.14 -24.48
N GLU A 158 -6.74 -6.40 -24.43
CA GLU A 158 -7.04 -7.11 -23.18
C GLU A 158 -5.82 -7.01 -22.25
N LYS A 159 -6.06 -6.59 -21.00
CA LYS A 159 -5.00 -6.52 -19.99
C LYS A 159 -4.52 -7.93 -19.66
N PRO A 160 -3.21 -8.16 -19.47
CA PRO A 160 -2.70 -9.48 -19.13
C PRO A 160 -3.33 -9.95 -17.81
N ILE A 161 -3.93 -11.14 -17.80
CA ILE A 161 -4.50 -11.77 -16.61
C ILE A 161 -3.37 -12.01 -15.61
N ARG A 162 -3.53 -11.48 -14.39
CA ARG A 162 -2.49 -11.47 -13.35
C ARG A 162 -2.76 -12.47 -12.22
N TYR A 163 -3.59 -13.47 -12.45
CA TYR A 163 -3.96 -14.49 -11.48
C TYR A 163 -4.25 -15.80 -12.22
N ASN A 164 -4.12 -16.93 -11.52
CA ASN A 164 -4.38 -18.26 -12.07
C ASN A 164 -5.64 -18.88 -11.44
N LEU A 165 -5.91 -20.14 -11.77
CA LEU A 165 -7.08 -20.86 -11.26
C LEU A 165 -7.05 -21.06 -9.74
N LYS A 166 -5.88 -21.38 -9.16
CA LYS A 166 -5.73 -21.57 -7.71
C LYS A 166 -6.00 -20.29 -6.93
N ASP A 167 -5.57 -19.15 -7.48
CA ASP A 167 -5.84 -17.83 -6.91
C ASP A 167 -7.36 -17.57 -6.83
N LYS A 168 -8.07 -17.92 -7.91
CA LYS A 168 -9.52 -17.78 -7.99
C LYS A 168 -10.23 -18.70 -6.99
N GLU A 169 -9.88 -19.98 -6.98
CA GLU A 169 -10.49 -20.98 -6.09
C GLU A 169 -10.37 -20.59 -4.60
N LEU A 170 -9.19 -20.13 -4.17
CA LEU A 170 -8.97 -19.74 -2.77
C LEU A 170 -9.67 -18.43 -2.41
N ALA A 171 -9.72 -17.48 -3.34
CA ALA A 171 -10.45 -16.23 -3.14
C ALA A 171 -11.96 -16.50 -3.03
N ASP A 172 -12.50 -17.29 -3.97
CA ASP A 172 -13.89 -17.69 -4.01
C ASP A 172 -14.29 -18.43 -2.72
N TYR A 173 -13.44 -19.33 -2.22
CA TYR A 173 -13.65 -19.97 -0.92
C TYR A 173 -13.90 -18.97 0.21
N ILE A 174 -13.03 -17.96 0.38
CA ILE A 174 -13.19 -16.93 1.42
C ILE A 174 -14.49 -16.15 1.22
N PHE A 175 -14.87 -15.83 -0.02
CA PHE A 175 -16.10 -15.09 -0.30
C PHE A 175 -17.35 -15.92 -0.09
N THR A 176 -17.36 -17.19 -0.50
CA THR A 176 -18.47 -18.12 -0.27
C THR A 176 -18.71 -18.29 1.22
N GLU A 177 -17.65 -18.51 2.01
CA GLU A 177 -17.72 -18.64 3.46
C GLU A 177 -18.21 -17.34 4.13
N THR A 178 -17.73 -16.18 3.66
CA THR A 178 -18.21 -14.88 4.14
C THR A 178 -19.68 -14.66 3.81
N LYS A 179 -20.12 -14.96 2.59
CA LYS A 179 -21.51 -14.76 2.13
C LYS A 179 -22.48 -15.69 2.84
N LYS A 180 -22.07 -16.93 3.14
CA LYS A 180 -22.84 -17.88 3.94
C LYS A 180 -23.17 -17.32 5.34
N ARG A 181 -22.19 -16.66 5.98
CA ARG A 181 -22.36 -16.03 7.31
C ARG A 181 -23.10 -14.70 7.25
N TYR A 182 -22.89 -13.94 6.18
CA TYR A 182 -23.47 -12.61 5.99
C TYR A 182 -24.24 -12.51 4.65
N PRO A 183 -25.39 -13.19 4.49
CA PRO A 183 -26.11 -13.23 3.21
C PRO A 183 -26.57 -11.86 2.73
N PHE A 184 -26.78 -10.93 3.66
CA PHE A 184 -27.24 -9.56 3.42
C PHE A 184 -26.19 -8.63 2.79
N THR A 185 -24.93 -9.06 2.65
CA THR A 185 -23.88 -8.22 2.06
C THR A 185 -24.03 -8.17 0.54
N LYS A 186 -23.80 -6.99 -0.05
CA LYS A 186 -23.78 -6.82 -1.51
C LYS A 186 -22.70 -7.69 -2.15
N ASP A 187 -23.04 -8.28 -3.29
CA ASP A 187 -22.07 -9.02 -4.10
C ASP A 187 -21.05 -8.09 -4.73
N LYS A 188 -19.85 -8.62 -4.92
CA LYS A 188 -18.77 -7.90 -5.58
C LYS A 188 -18.99 -7.90 -7.08
N THR A 189 -18.63 -6.78 -7.71
CA THR A 189 -18.58 -6.71 -9.17
C THR A 189 -17.40 -7.54 -9.68
N GLU A 190 -17.44 -7.95 -10.94
CA GLU A 190 -16.35 -8.70 -11.60
C GLU A 190 -14.99 -8.01 -11.41
N LYS A 191 -14.93 -6.69 -11.63
CA LYS A 191 -13.73 -5.88 -11.42
C LYS A 191 -13.24 -5.85 -9.96
N GLN A 192 -14.14 -5.99 -8.99
CA GLN A 192 -13.75 -6.11 -7.58
C GLN A 192 -13.22 -7.51 -7.28
N MET A 193 -13.79 -8.55 -7.88
CA MET A 193 -13.31 -9.92 -7.76
C MET A 193 -11.91 -10.09 -8.38
N GLU A 194 -11.67 -9.53 -9.57
CA GLU A 194 -10.35 -9.54 -10.21
C GLU A 194 -9.24 -9.00 -9.31
N LYS A 195 -9.52 -7.92 -8.57
CA LYS A 195 -8.54 -7.35 -7.62
C LYS A 195 -8.24 -8.31 -6.48
N GLU A 196 -9.23 -9.06 -6.00
CA GLU A 196 -9.04 -10.02 -4.92
C GLU A 196 -8.26 -11.25 -5.40
N TYR A 197 -8.48 -11.69 -6.65
CA TYR A 197 -7.66 -12.73 -7.27
C TYR A 197 -6.19 -12.28 -7.42
N GLU A 198 -5.97 -11.03 -7.84
CA GLU A 198 -4.61 -10.47 -7.88
C GLU A 198 -3.95 -10.40 -6.49
N GLU A 199 -4.71 -10.08 -5.44
CA GLU A 199 -4.18 -10.11 -4.07
C GLU A 199 -3.81 -11.54 -3.63
N MET A 200 -4.59 -12.56 -4.04
CA MET A 200 -4.24 -13.95 -3.78
C MET A 200 -2.94 -14.36 -4.49
N ASN A 201 -2.79 -13.98 -5.78
CA ASN A 201 -1.53 -14.21 -6.49
C ASN A 201 -0.36 -13.52 -5.78
N ARG A 202 -0.53 -12.28 -5.32
CA ARG A 202 0.54 -11.56 -4.61
C ARG A 202 0.93 -12.25 -3.31
N LEU A 203 -0.03 -12.83 -2.58
CA LEU A 203 0.26 -13.62 -1.38
C LEU A 203 1.15 -14.84 -1.69
N HIS A 204 0.92 -15.50 -2.82
CA HIS A 204 1.80 -16.58 -3.27
C HIS A 204 3.15 -16.05 -3.80
N ARG A 205 3.12 -15.20 -4.82
CA ARG A 205 4.29 -14.81 -5.61
C ARG A 205 5.21 -13.79 -4.93
N LEU A 206 4.64 -12.80 -4.24
CA LEU A 206 5.42 -11.72 -3.61
C LEU A 206 5.72 -12.03 -2.15
N ASP A 207 4.76 -12.60 -1.44
CA ASP A 207 4.94 -12.92 -0.02
C ASP A 207 5.55 -14.32 0.18
N GLY A 208 5.61 -15.13 -0.88
CA GLY A 208 6.40 -16.36 -0.95
C GLY A 208 5.76 -17.57 -0.28
N PHE A 209 4.44 -17.54 -0.04
CA PHE A 209 3.73 -18.64 0.61
C PHE A 209 3.24 -19.68 -0.42
N GLU A 210 3.47 -20.95 -0.14
CA GLU A 210 2.95 -22.06 -0.94
C GLU A 210 1.42 -22.16 -0.86
N TYR A 211 0.77 -22.57 -1.95
CA TYR A 211 -0.70 -22.65 -2.02
C TYR A 211 -1.31 -23.57 -0.95
N ASP A 212 -0.61 -24.64 -0.58
CA ASP A 212 -1.09 -25.56 0.45
C ASP A 212 -1.12 -24.90 1.84
N VAL A 213 -0.11 -24.08 2.13
CA VAL A 213 -0.06 -23.28 3.37
C VAL A 213 -1.17 -22.23 3.35
N ILE A 214 -1.33 -21.52 2.22
CA ILE A 214 -2.38 -20.52 2.05
C ILE A 214 -3.76 -21.14 2.27
N LYS A 215 -4.00 -22.31 1.69
CA LYS A 215 -5.25 -23.06 1.83
C LYS A 215 -5.51 -23.45 3.29
N ALA A 216 -4.53 -24.00 3.99
CA ALA A 216 -4.66 -24.38 5.40
C ALA A 216 -5.00 -23.17 6.29
N VAL A 217 -4.33 -22.04 6.07
CA VAL A 217 -4.57 -20.80 6.82
C VAL A 217 -5.93 -20.18 6.46
N ALA A 218 -6.36 -20.27 5.20
CA ALA A 218 -7.69 -19.82 4.78
C ALA A 218 -8.78 -20.61 5.51
N VAL A 219 -8.69 -21.94 5.53
CA VAL A 219 -9.63 -22.82 6.26
C VAL A 219 -9.64 -22.48 7.74
N PHE A 220 -8.46 -22.42 8.40
CA PHE A 220 -8.35 -22.02 9.80
C PHE A 220 -9.03 -20.68 10.09
N SER A 221 -8.81 -19.68 9.24
CA SER A 221 -9.39 -18.34 9.43
C SER A 221 -10.92 -18.34 9.34
N GLN A 222 -11.50 -19.23 8.55
CA GLN A 222 -12.96 -19.33 8.38
C GLN A 222 -13.60 -20.22 9.45
N GLU A 223 -12.87 -21.18 10.03
CA GLU A 223 -13.38 -22.03 11.12
C GLU A 223 -13.30 -21.35 12.50
N ASP A 224 -12.37 -20.42 12.70
CA ASP A 224 -12.19 -19.73 13.97
C ASP A 224 -13.25 -18.64 14.20
N ASN A 225 -13.89 -18.66 15.38
CA ASN A 225 -15.00 -17.77 15.73
C ASN A 225 -14.63 -16.28 15.70
N PHE A 226 -13.40 -15.94 16.05
CA PHE A 226 -12.90 -14.57 16.05
C PHE A 226 -12.46 -14.16 14.65
N TRP A 227 -11.70 -15.00 13.97
CA TRP A 227 -11.12 -14.65 12.67
C TRP A 227 -12.13 -14.63 11.53
N GLN A 228 -13.14 -15.50 11.54
CA GLN A 228 -14.16 -15.52 10.48
C GLN A 228 -14.95 -14.21 10.39
N GLN A 229 -15.08 -13.48 11.51
CA GLN A 229 -15.74 -12.17 11.55
C GLN A 229 -14.86 -11.06 10.99
N ASN A 230 -13.54 -11.23 11.08
CA ASN A 230 -12.54 -10.23 10.71
C ASN A 230 -12.00 -10.43 9.28
N ILE A 231 -11.95 -11.67 8.80
CA ILE A 231 -11.40 -12.03 7.48
C ILE A 231 -12.54 -12.22 6.49
N ARG A 232 -12.95 -11.12 5.87
CA ARG A 232 -14.10 -11.03 4.94
C ARG A 232 -13.70 -10.73 3.48
N SER A 233 -12.40 -10.69 3.21
CA SER A 233 -11.85 -10.49 1.86
C SER A 233 -10.41 -11.01 1.78
N VAL A 234 -9.95 -11.30 0.57
CA VAL A 234 -8.56 -11.71 0.31
C VAL A 234 -7.59 -10.60 0.70
N SER A 235 -7.93 -9.36 0.42
CA SER A 235 -7.12 -8.19 0.82
C SER A 235 -6.87 -8.16 2.34
N LYS A 236 -7.91 -8.44 3.15
CA LYS A 236 -7.79 -8.47 4.61
C LYS A 236 -7.07 -9.74 5.09
N PHE A 237 -7.36 -10.87 4.44
CA PHE A 237 -6.69 -12.15 4.67
C PHE A 237 -5.17 -12.02 4.48
N ARG A 238 -4.71 -11.47 3.37
CA ARG A 238 -3.29 -11.22 3.08
C ARG A 238 -2.62 -10.32 4.13
N ILE A 239 -3.27 -9.21 4.52
CA ILE A 239 -2.77 -8.32 5.59
C ILE A 239 -2.57 -9.06 6.91
N LYS A 240 -3.47 -10.00 7.23
CA LYS A 240 -3.46 -10.76 8.50
C LYS A 240 -2.80 -12.14 8.38
N PHE A 241 -2.20 -12.45 7.23
CA PHE A 241 -1.78 -13.82 6.91
C PHE A 241 -0.72 -14.36 7.87
N GLU A 242 0.33 -13.59 8.16
CA GLU A 242 1.38 -14.02 9.11
C GLU A 242 0.84 -14.24 10.52
N GLU A 243 -0.07 -13.37 10.99
CA GLU A 243 -0.70 -13.53 12.31
C GLU A 243 -1.58 -14.78 12.35
N LEU A 244 -2.34 -15.04 11.29
CA LEU A 244 -3.15 -16.25 11.14
C LEU A 244 -2.28 -17.50 11.08
N LEU A 245 -1.16 -17.45 10.35
CA LEU A 245 -0.22 -18.56 10.22
C LEU A 245 0.39 -18.94 11.59
N ILE A 246 0.83 -17.95 12.36
CA ILE A 246 1.36 -18.16 13.72
C ILE A 246 0.30 -18.83 14.60
N LYS A 247 -0.95 -18.34 14.56
CA LYS A 247 -2.04 -18.91 15.37
C LYS A 247 -2.44 -20.31 14.91
N ALA A 248 -2.50 -20.55 13.60
CA ALA A 248 -2.79 -21.87 13.04
C ALA A 248 -1.71 -22.89 13.47
N GLN A 249 -0.43 -22.51 13.40
CA GLN A 249 0.67 -23.36 13.87
C GLN A 249 0.60 -23.65 15.37
N ALA A 250 0.26 -22.64 16.19
CA ALA A 250 0.07 -22.83 17.62
C ALA A 250 -1.09 -23.80 17.92
N GLU A 251 -2.19 -23.70 17.16
CA GLU A 251 -3.36 -24.57 17.30
C GLU A 251 -3.05 -26.02 16.91
N ILE A 252 -2.29 -26.23 15.84
CA ILE A 252 -1.84 -27.58 15.42
C ILE A 252 -0.99 -28.21 16.53
N LYS A 253 0.03 -27.49 17.02
CA LYS A 253 0.87 -27.97 18.13
C LYS A 253 0.06 -28.28 19.39
N ARG A 254 -0.95 -27.46 19.68
CA ARG A 254 -1.87 -27.68 20.80
C ARG A 254 -2.62 -28.99 20.63
N ARG A 255 -3.24 -29.22 19.47
CA ARG A 255 -3.99 -30.45 19.17
C ARG A 255 -3.11 -31.69 19.19
N GLU A 256 -1.89 -31.62 18.67
CA GLU A 256 -0.91 -32.72 18.72
C GLU A 256 -0.54 -33.08 20.17
N LYS A 257 -0.30 -32.07 21.01
CA LYS A 257 0.02 -32.28 22.43
C LYS A 257 -1.11 -33.00 23.18
N TYR A 258 -2.37 -32.62 22.97
CA TYR A 258 -3.51 -33.25 23.66
C TYR A 258 -3.84 -34.64 23.12
N LYS A 259 -3.57 -34.89 21.83
CA LYS A 259 -3.72 -36.22 21.22
C LYS A 259 -2.77 -37.28 21.80
N ILE A 260 -1.63 -36.85 22.36
CA ILE A 260 -0.66 -37.73 23.04
C ILE A 260 -1.10 -38.04 24.48
N ILE A 261 -1.96 -37.22 25.08
CA ILE A 261 -2.40 -37.37 26.48
C ILE A 261 -3.65 -38.26 26.59
N GLU A 262 -4.39 -38.46 25.50
CA GLU A 262 -5.61 -39.29 25.44
C GLU A 262 -5.35 -40.78 25.08
N ILE A 263 -4.09 -41.25 25.13
CA ILE A 263 -3.68 -42.66 24.95
C ILE A 263 -3.17 -43.19 26.28
#